data_AF-A0A5B7VAT2-F1
#
_entry.id   AF-A0A5B7VAT2-F1
#
_cell.length_a   1.000
_cell.length_b   1.000
_cell.length_c   1.000
_cell.angle_alpha   90.00
_cell.angle_beta   90.00
_cell.angle_gamma   90.00
#
_symmetry.space_group_name_H-M   'P 1'
#
loop_
_entity.id
_entity.type
_entity.pdbx_description
1 polymer ?
#
loop_
_entity_poly.entity_id
_entity_poly.type
_entity_poly.pdbx_seq_one_letter_code
_entity_poly.pdbx_strand_id
1 'polypeptide(L)'
;MVGMHPESVRRWRRLWEQGGAQALRRRPATGRPPKLDDPQVGLVRAALEQGAQAHGFEADLWTLERVGVLVERVTGVRLARASVWRLLTGRLGWSLQRPRRQAVERDEPEIARWVAKEWPRIKKGR
;
A
#
# COMPACT_ATOMS: atom_id res chain seq x y z
N MET A 1 35.14 6.80 36.45
CA MET A 1 33.75 7.19 36.79
C MET A 1 32.96 7.21 35.49
N VAL A 2 31.91 6.40 35.35
CA VAL A 2 31.09 6.37 34.12
C VAL A 2 30.09 7.50 34.26
N GLY A 3 30.05 8.48 33.33
CA GLY A 3 29.23 9.70 33.40
C GLY A 3 27.72 9.49 33.30
N MET A 4 27.18 8.53 34.05
CA MET A 4 25.76 8.17 34.09
C MET A 4 25.24 8.18 35.52
N HIS A 5 23.94 8.41 35.67
CA HIS A 5 23.28 8.37 36.97
C HIS A 5 23.45 6.99 37.64
N PRO A 6 23.82 6.89 38.93
CA PRO A 6 24.07 5.62 39.63
C PRO A 6 22.92 4.63 39.54
N GLU A 7 21.69 5.12 39.44
CA GLU A 7 20.48 4.31 39.33
C GLU A 7 20.38 3.55 38.00
N SER A 8 20.84 4.17 36.90
CA SER A 8 20.91 3.52 35.58
C SER A 8 21.88 2.34 35.61
N VAL A 9 23.02 2.50 36.30
CA VAL A 9 24.02 1.43 36.48
C VAL A 9 23.45 0.28 37.32
N ARG A 10 22.72 0.58 38.40
CA ARG A 10 22.04 -0.44 39.23
C ARG A 10 20.99 -1.20 38.44
N ARG A 11 20.20 -0.50 37.61
CA ARG A 11 19.18 -1.10 36.74
C ARG A 11 19.80 -2.03 35.70
N TRP A 12 20.88 -1.64 35.04
CA TRP A 12 21.58 -2.49 34.08
C TRP A 12 22.22 -3.71 34.73
N ARG A 13 22.80 -3.55 35.93
CA ARG A 13 23.32 -4.68 36.71
C ARG A 13 22.23 -5.71 37.02
N ARG A 14 21.06 -5.28 37.50
CA ARG A 14 19.92 -6.19 37.76
C ARG A 14 19.45 -6.92 36.51
N LEU A 15 19.37 -6.22 35.38
CA LEU A 15 19.01 -6.84 34.09
C LEU A 15 20.05 -7.86 33.64
N TRP A 16 21.34 -7.55 33.81
CA TRP A 16 22.43 -8.48 33.52
C TRP A 16 22.38 -9.72 34.41
N GLU A 17 22.17 -9.57 35.72
CA GLU A 17 22.08 -10.70 36.65
C GLU A 17 20.94 -11.66 36.30
N GLN A 18 19.86 -11.16 35.69
CA GLN A 18 18.68 -11.96 35.33
C GLN A 18 18.77 -12.66 33.96
N GLY A 19 19.49 -12.09 32.99
CA GLY A 19 19.49 -12.62 31.62
C GLY A 19 20.76 -12.36 30.81
N GLY A 20 21.87 -12.06 31.51
CA GLY A 20 23.18 -11.81 30.94
C GLY A 20 23.19 -10.67 29.91
N ALA A 21 24.15 -10.73 28.98
CA ALA A 21 24.29 -9.73 27.93
C ALA A 21 23.05 -9.62 27.01
N GLN A 22 22.24 -10.69 26.89
CA GLN A 22 21.01 -10.65 26.09
C GLN A 22 19.94 -9.73 26.71
N ALA A 23 19.83 -9.68 28.04
CA ALA A 23 18.88 -8.81 28.72
C ALA A 23 19.19 -7.31 28.55
N LEU A 24 20.44 -6.96 28.24
CA LEU A 24 20.86 -5.60 27.91
C LEU A 24 20.67 -5.24 26.43
N ARG A 25 20.37 -6.22 25.56
CA ARG A 25 20.13 -5.90 24.15
C ARG A 25 18.92 -4.98 24.03
N ARG A 26 19.08 -3.93 23.23
CA ARG A 26 17.99 -3.02 22.88
C ARG A 26 16.85 -3.82 22.25
N ARG A 27 15.72 -3.91 22.95
CA ARG A 27 14.49 -4.43 22.37
C ARG A 27 13.96 -3.42 21.35
N PRO A 28 13.42 -3.88 20.20
CA PRO A 28 12.73 -2.99 19.28
C PRO A 28 11.63 -2.26 20.05
N ALA A 29 11.67 -0.93 20.07
CA ALA A 29 10.55 -0.16 20.58
C ALA A 29 9.39 -0.38 19.61
N THR A 30 8.35 -1.09 20.04
CA THR A 30 7.09 -1.14 19.30
C THR A 30 6.51 0.27 19.36
N GLY A 31 6.61 1.01 18.26
CA GLY A 31 6.01 2.33 18.14
C GLY A 31 4.49 2.29 18.28
N ARG A 32 3.81 3.43 18.03
CA ARG A 32 2.35 3.47 18.03
C ARG A 32 1.80 2.38 17.09
N PRO A 33 0.80 1.58 17.52
CA PRO A 33 0.23 0.55 16.68
C PRO A 33 -0.31 1.14 15.36
N PRO A 34 -0.25 0.38 14.26
CA PRO A 34 -0.79 0.82 12.98
C PRO A 34 -2.30 1.10 13.12
N LYS A 35 -2.80 2.07 12.35
CA LYS A 35 -4.22 2.46 12.35
C LYS A 35 -5.14 1.39 11.76
N LEU A 36 -4.58 0.50 10.94
CA LEU A 36 -5.30 -0.62 10.35
C LEU A 36 -4.68 -1.91 10.89
N ASP A 37 -5.55 -2.83 11.33
CA ASP A 37 -5.14 -4.19 11.66
C ASP A 37 -4.97 -5.06 10.40
N ASP A 38 -4.52 -6.30 10.58
CA ASP A 38 -4.28 -7.21 9.46
C ASP A 38 -5.57 -7.61 8.70
N PRO A 39 -6.69 -7.92 9.38
CA PRO A 39 -7.98 -8.14 8.72
C PRO A 39 -8.44 -6.96 7.85
N GLN A 40 -8.36 -5.73 8.36
CA GLN A 40 -8.72 -4.53 7.61
C GLN A 40 -7.83 -4.34 6.39
N VAL A 41 -6.53 -4.64 6.49
CA VAL A 41 -5.63 -4.62 5.33
C VAL A 41 -6.01 -5.68 4.29
N GLY A 42 -6.47 -6.86 4.72
CA GLY A 42 -7.04 -7.87 3.84
C GLY A 42 -8.28 -7.39 3.09
N LEU A 43 -9.22 -6.72 3.78
CA LEU A 43 -10.41 -6.12 3.15
C LEU A 43 -10.03 -5.07 2.10
N VAL A 44 -9.07 -4.19 2.43
CA VAL A 44 -8.58 -3.18 1.49
C VAL A 44 -7.92 -3.82 0.28
N ARG A 45 -7.12 -4.89 0.46
CA ARG A 45 -6.52 -5.62 -0.67
C ARG A 45 -7.59 -6.16 -1.62
N ALA A 46 -8.56 -6.90 -1.08
CA ALA A 46 -9.61 -7.53 -1.87
C ALA A 46 -10.45 -6.49 -2.63
N ALA A 47 -10.70 -5.32 -2.02
CA ALA A 47 -11.41 -4.22 -2.66
C ALA A 47 -10.57 -3.57 -3.79
N LEU A 48 -9.27 -3.34 -3.55
CA LEU A 48 -8.41 -2.77 -4.60
C LEU A 48 -8.25 -3.69 -5.82
N GLU A 49 -8.28 -5.01 -5.61
CA GLU A 49 -8.21 -6.04 -6.66
C GLU A 49 -9.49 -6.10 -7.52
N GLN A 50 -10.63 -5.61 -7.03
CA GLN A 50 -11.87 -5.51 -7.82
C GLN A 50 -11.83 -4.38 -8.85
N GLY A 51 -10.85 -3.48 -8.76
CA GLY A 51 -10.73 -2.31 -9.64
C GLY A 51 -11.49 -1.09 -9.12
N ALA A 52 -11.09 0.08 -9.61
CA ALA A 52 -11.68 1.36 -9.18
C ALA A 52 -13.11 1.53 -9.71
N GLN A 53 -13.43 0.98 -10.88
CA GLN A 53 -14.78 1.07 -11.44
C GLN A 53 -15.81 0.31 -10.61
N ALA A 54 -15.45 -0.86 -10.04
CA ALA A 54 -16.30 -1.61 -9.13
C ALA A 54 -16.69 -0.81 -7.87
N HIS A 55 -15.90 0.21 -7.53
CA HIS A 55 -16.13 1.10 -6.39
C HIS A 55 -16.67 2.49 -6.78
N GLY A 56 -17.20 2.61 -8.01
CA GLY A 56 -17.91 3.79 -8.48
C GLY A 56 -17.02 4.93 -8.97
N PHE A 57 -15.78 4.64 -9.37
CA PHE A 57 -14.91 5.63 -10.03
C PHE A 57 -14.99 5.49 -11.55
N GLU A 58 -15.03 6.61 -12.26
CA GLU A 58 -15.18 6.66 -13.73
C GLU A 58 -14.15 5.83 -14.51
N ALA A 59 -12.89 5.84 -14.04
CA ALA A 59 -11.78 5.14 -14.68
C ALA A 59 -11.17 4.12 -13.73
N ASP A 60 -10.69 3.01 -14.27
CA ASP A 60 -10.10 1.90 -13.50
C ASP A 60 -8.67 2.18 -12.98
N LEU A 61 -8.37 3.45 -12.70
CA LEU A 61 -7.08 3.90 -12.19
C LEU A 61 -7.14 4.20 -10.69
N TRP A 62 -6.27 3.55 -9.93
CA TRP A 62 -6.07 3.87 -8.52
C TRP A 62 -5.13 5.06 -8.34
N THR A 63 -5.68 6.18 -7.87
CA THR A 63 -4.89 7.29 -7.30
C THR A 63 -4.85 7.17 -5.78
N LEU A 64 -3.88 7.79 -5.11
CA LEU A 64 -3.80 7.76 -3.65
C LEU A 64 -5.04 8.33 -2.96
N GLU A 65 -5.72 9.29 -3.59
CA GLU A 65 -6.96 9.86 -3.08
C GLU A 65 -8.11 8.86 -3.18
N ARG A 66 -8.26 8.19 -4.33
CA ARG A 66 -9.27 7.13 -4.51
C ARG A 66 -9.05 5.95 -3.57
N VAL A 67 -7.79 5.55 -3.37
CA VAL A 67 -7.44 4.52 -2.39
C VAL A 67 -7.79 4.99 -0.97
N GLY A 68 -7.52 6.25 -0.62
CA GLY A 68 -7.90 6.81 0.68
C GLY A 68 -9.41 6.75 0.93
N VAL A 69 -10.21 7.11 -0.07
CA VAL A 69 -11.68 7.00 -0.02
C VAL A 69 -12.12 5.56 0.12
N LEU A 70 -11.52 4.63 -0.63
CA LEU A 70 -11.84 3.21 -0.54
C LEU A 70 -11.55 2.66 0.86
N VAL A 71 -10.36 2.98 1.42
CA VAL A 71 -9.98 2.57 2.77
C VAL A 71 -11.00 3.05 3.79
N GLU A 72 -11.41 4.32 3.72
CA GLU A 72 -12.42 4.87 4.62
C GLU A 72 -13.77 4.16 4.46
N ARG A 73 -14.20 3.86 3.23
CA ARG A 73 -15.46 3.13 2.97
C ARG A 73 -15.46 1.71 3.53
N VAL A 74 -14.37 0.96 3.37
CA VAL A 74 -14.33 -0.47 3.75
C VAL A 74 -13.89 -0.71 5.19
N THR A 75 -13.21 0.24 5.82
CA THR A 75 -12.67 0.09 7.19
C THR A 75 -13.22 1.10 8.20
N GLY A 76 -13.86 2.19 7.74
CA GLY A 76 -14.24 3.33 8.58
C GLY A 76 -13.05 4.20 9.03
N VAL A 77 -11.82 3.86 8.66
CA VAL A 77 -10.61 4.56 9.12
C VAL A 77 -10.11 5.54 8.06
N ARG A 78 -10.10 6.82 8.41
CA ARG A 78 -9.50 7.85 7.55
C ARG A 78 -7.97 7.87 7.67
N LEU A 79 -7.31 7.70 6.53
CA LEU A 79 -5.86 7.77 6.40
C LEU A 79 -5.43 9.06 5.68
N ALA A 80 -4.35 9.68 6.16
CA ALA A 80 -3.66 10.72 5.41
C ALA A 80 -2.96 10.12 4.18
N ARG A 81 -2.77 10.90 3.12
CA ARG A 81 -2.14 10.47 1.85
C ARG A 81 -0.81 9.74 2.04
N ALA A 82 0.07 10.23 2.92
CA ALA A 82 1.35 9.57 3.23
C ALA A 82 1.18 8.21 3.93
N SER A 83 0.08 8.01 4.66
CA SER A 83 -0.25 6.72 5.29
C SER A 83 -0.83 5.74 4.28
N VAL A 84 -1.63 6.22 3.33
CA VAL A 84 -2.11 5.42 2.19
C VAL A 84 -0.93 4.90 1.35
N TRP A 85 0.04 5.77 1.06
CA TRP A 85 1.26 5.35 0.36
C TRP A 85 2.04 4.27 1.11
N ARG A 86 2.22 4.43 2.42
CA ARG A 86 2.90 3.42 3.27
C ARG A 86 2.13 2.11 3.37
N LEU A 87 0.79 2.16 3.37
CA LEU A 87 -0.05 0.98 3.29
C LEU A 87 0.22 0.22 1.99
N LEU A 88 0.18 0.90 0.84
CA LEU A 88 0.39 0.29 -0.47
C LEU A 88 1.78 -0.33 -0.60
N THR A 89 2.83 0.45 -0.30
CA THR A 89 4.22 0.01 -0.50
C THR A 89 4.72 -0.94 0.58
N GLY A 90 4.42 -0.67 1.85
CA GLY A 90 4.98 -1.41 2.97
C GLY A 90 4.19 -2.65 3.39
N ARG A 91 2.85 -2.56 3.37
CA ARG A 91 1.98 -3.64 3.87
C ARG A 91 1.41 -4.49 2.73
N LEU A 92 1.06 -3.86 1.62
CA LEU A 92 0.50 -4.57 0.47
C LEU A 92 1.55 -5.02 -0.55
N GLY A 93 2.76 -4.44 -0.49
CA GLY A 93 3.87 -4.75 -1.39
C GLY A 93 3.68 -4.21 -2.80
N TRP A 94 2.80 -3.23 -2.99
CA TRP A 94 2.47 -2.67 -4.29
C TRP A 94 3.41 -1.55 -4.66
N SER A 95 3.91 -1.60 -5.89
CA SER A 95 4.74 -0.55 -6.49
C SER A 95 3.89 0.39 -7.34
N LEU A 96 4.35 1.63 -7.49
CA LEU A 96 3.71 2.59 -8.39
C LEU A 96 3.84 2.10 -9.84
N GLN A 97 2.77 1.59 -10.40
CA GLN A 97 2.68 1.30 -11.82
C GLN A 97 2.31 2.58 -12.56
N ARG A 98 3.16 3.02 -13.49
CA ARG A 98 2.82 4.15 -14.37
C ARG A 98 1.93 3.62 -15.49
N PRO A 99 0.66 4.05 -15.60
CA PRO A 99 -0.16 3.67 -16.72
C PRO A 99 0.50 4.13 -18.02
N ARG A 100 0.55 3.27 -19.04
CA ARG A 100 0.86 3.74 -20.39
C ARG A 100 -0.19 4.80 -20.75
N ARG A 101 0.25 5.94 -21.31
CA ARG A 101 -0.67 6.94 -21.83
C ARG A 101 -1.55 6.29 -22.89
N GLN A 102 -2.85 6.21 -22.62
CA GLN A 102 -3.87 5.76 -23.56
C GLN A 102 -4.76 6.95 -23.90
N ALA A 103 -5.25 7.00 -25.13
CA ALA A 103 -6.19 8.04 -25.56
C ALA A 103 -7.49 7.93 -24.75
N VAL A 104 -8.14 9.05 -24.45
CA VAL A 104 -9.40 9.09 -23.69
C VAL A 104 -10.57 8.50 -24.50
N GLU A 105 -10.50 8.58 -25.83
CA GLU A 105 -11.47 8.02 -26.78
C GLU A 105 -11.30 6.51 -27.02
N ARG A 106 -10.47 5.83 -26.21
CA ARG A 106 -10.15 4.42 -26.43
C ARG A 106 -11.38 3.56 -26.10
N ASP A 107 -12.05 3.09 -27.14
CA ASP A 107 -13.12 2.10 -27.08
C ASP A 107 -12.53 0.71 -27.41
N GLU A 108 -12.27 -0.10 -26.37
CA GLU A 108 -11.77 -1.47 -26.53
C GLU A 108 -12.57 -2.33 -27.54
N PRO A 109 -13.91 -2.37 -27.50
CA PRO A 109 -14.71 -3.08 -28.50
C PRO A 109 -14.54 -2.56 -29.94
N GLU A 110 -14.47 -1.24 -30.12
CA GLU A 110 -14.27 -0.63 -31.44
C GLU A 110 -12.86 -0.90 -31.98
N ILE A 111 -11.85 -0.86 -31.11
CA ILE A 111 -10.46 -1.21 -31.47
C ILE A 111 -10.37 -2.67 -31.87
N ALA A 112 -10.99 -3.58 -31.11
CA ALA A 112 -11.02 -5.00 -31.45
C ALA A 112 -11.69 -5.22 -32.81
N ARG A 113 -12.83 -4.56 -33.07
CA ARG A 113 -13.50 -4.58 -34.37
C ARG A 113 -12.58 -4.04 -35.49
N TRP A 114 -11.94 -2.90 -35.27
CA TRP A 114 -11.10 -2.24 -36.28
C TRP A 114 -9.86 -3.07 -36.62
N VAL A 115 -9.19 -3.63 -35.62
CA VAL A 115 -8.05 -4.56 -35.82
C VAL A 115 -8.47 -5.82 -36.56
N ALA A 116 -9.67 -6.35 -36.28
CA ALA A 116 -10.17 -7.55 -36.95
C ALA A 116 -10.62 -7.29 -38.39
N LYS A 117 -11.23 -6.13 -38.67
CA LYS A 117 -11.92 -5.87 -39.95
C LYS A 117 -11.21 -4.87 -40.86
N GLU A 118 -10.78 -3.74 -40.32
CA GLU A 118 -10.23 -2.64 -41.12
C GLU A 118 -8.72 -2.80 -41.34
N TRP A 119 -7.99 -3.24 -40.32
CA TRP A 119 -6.54 -3.45 -40.43
C TRP A 119 -6.12 -4.44 -41.53
N PRO A 120 -6.76 -5.61 -41.70
CA PRO A 120 -6.44 -6.52 -42.80
C PRO A 120 -6.81 -5.94 -44.18
N ARG A 121 -7.86 -5.11 -44.23
CA ARG A 121 -8.36 -4.45 -45.46
C ARG A 121 -7.41 -3.38 -45.96
N ILE A 122 -6.83 -2.61 -45.04
CA ILE A 122 -5.81 -1.59 -45.33
C ILE A 122 -4.47 -2.24 -45.67
N LYS A 123 -4.10 -3.33 -44.98
CA LYS A 123 -2.83 -4.03 -45.20
C LYS A 123 -2.77 -4.81 -46.53
N LYS A 124 -3.91 -5.32 -47.02
CA LYS A 124 -4.05 -5.92 -48.35
C LYS A 124 -4.28 -4.85 -49.43
N GLY A 125 -3.51 -3.76 -49.38
CA GLY A 125 -3.68 -2.59 -50.24
C GLY A 125 -3.96 -2.92 -51.71
N ARG A 126 -4.72 -2.01 -52.33
CA ARG A 126 -5.08 -1.96 -53.75
C ARG A 126 -3.96 -2.38 -54.70
#